data_AF-A0A8H5EAS8-F1
#
_entry.id   AF-A0A8H5EAS8-F1
#
_cell.length_a   1.000
_cell.length_b   1.000
_cell.length_c   1.000
_cell.angle_alpha   90.00
_cell.angle_beta   90.00
_cell.angle_gamma   90.00
#
_symmetry.space_group_name_H-M   'P 1'
#
loop_
_entity.id
_entity.type
_entity.pdbx_description
1 polymer ?
#
loop_
_entity_poly.entity_id
_entity_poly.type
_entity_poly.pdbx_seq_one_letter_code
_entity_poly.pdbx_strand_id
1 'polypeptide(L)'
;MASSSQDEVSPGVELNSGQKRVSTVTSKPQKRISSACDPCRSKHIRCDGRVGTCTRCKEEGKPCHYTKSRRGIRNPKKTSLKKEEASVNGRDGTTEGTPSPDLAGPGIPFPQVIPSTACSTIHPFDLYYAHFHVAHSWLPPKKKLEDLCKTQPENLRFLVATVTYIGSLYLDNVDKPQLQQNAYGMSHDTLSPTIWSVQALLCLSVAAFGRQHDNIGKTMFNKAFTLASYLGLQSKEFADRETDPVLAESCRRTYWGLYTHEMLLGLRQNQLYSTLYPPGPSFVVGLPCEDWDYQAGVRISCSR
;
A
#
# COMPACT_ATOMS: atom_id res chain seq x y z
N MET A 1 -67.53 -8.81 -24.77
CA MET A 1 -67.03 -8.21 -26.02
C MET A 1 -65.80 -8.99 -26.43
N ALA A 2 -66.01 -9.90 -27.38
CA ALA A 2 -64.96 -10.72 -27.98
C ALA A 2 -64.44 -10.01 -29.23
N SER A 3 -63.14 -10.06 -29.45
CA SER A 3 -62.55 -9.84 -30.77
C SER A 3 -61.37 -10.80 -30.93
N SER A 4 -61.65 -11.83 -31.72
CA SER A 4 -60.72 -12.66 -32.50
C SER A 4 -59.99 -11.73 -33.52
N SER A 5 -58.77 -11.99 -34.02
CA SER A 5 -58.38 -13.11 -34.90
C SER A 5 -56.87 -12.97 -35.21
N GLN A 6 -56.07 -14.05 -35.09
CA GLN A 6 -55.47 -14.86 -36.19
C GLN A 6 -54.17 -14.25 -36.79
N ASP A 7 -53.15 -14.97 -37.26
CA ASP A 7 -52.70 -16.38 -37.28
C ASP A 7 -51.27 -16.36 -37.90
N GLU A 8 -50.64 -17.55 -38.03
CA GLU A 8 -49.50 -17.92 -38.93
C GLU A 8 -48.10 -18.12 -38.31
N VAL A 9 -47.94 -19.29 -37.67
CA VAL A 9 -47.18 -20.50 -38.11
C VAL A 9 -45.79 -20.36 -38.78
N SER A 10 -44.84 -21.13 -38.20
CA SER A 10 -43.44 -21.44 -38.58
C SER A 10 -43.25 -22.21 -39.91
N PRO A 11 -42.00 -22.45 -40.36
CA PRO A 11 -41.35 -23.72 -40.00
C PRO A 11 -39.83 -23.62 -39.77
N GLY A 12 -39.28 -24.62 -39.03
CA GLY A 12 -37.86 -24.74 -38.72
C GLY A 12 -37.00 -25.40 -39.80
N VAL A 13 -35.73 -25.68 -39.47
CA VAL A 13 -34.97 -26.94 -39.67
C VAL A 13 -33.45 -26.69 -39.56
N GLU A 14 -32.86 -27.40 -38.60
CA GLU A 14 -31.58 -28.12 -38.51
C GLU A 14 -30.18 -27.55 -38.88
N LEU A 15 -29.31 -27.80 -37.90
CA LEU A 15 -27.85 -28.01 -37.85
C LEU A 15 -27.18 -28.53 -39.15
N ASN A 16 -25.98 -28.01 -39.51
CA ASN A 16 -24.73 -28.78 -39.39
C ASN A 16 -23.44 -27.97 -39.74
N SER A 17 -22.37 -28.40 -39.06
CA SER A 17 -21.00 -28.58 -39.55
C SER A 17 -20.08 -27.37 -39.81
N GLY A 18 -18.90 -27.47 -39.21
CA GLY A 18 -17.86 -26.46 -39.26
C GLY A 18 -17.16 -26.33 -40.61
N GLN A 19 -16.62 -25.14 -40.83
CA GLN A 19 -15.52 -24.93 -41.75
C GLN A 19 -14.45 -24.05 -41.10
N LYS A 20 -13.33 -24.71 -40.79
CA LYS A 20 -12.00 -24.13 -40.64
C LYS A 20 -11.76 -23.10 -41.74
N ARG A 21 -11.37 -21.87 -41.38
CA ARG A 21 -10.66 -20.98 -42.31
C ARG A 21 -9.21 -20.77 -41.88
N VAL A 22 -8.40 -21.54 -42.60
CA VAL A 22 -6.99 -21.41 -42.96
C VAL A 22 -6.30 -20.12 -42.51
N SER A 23 -5.33 -20.30 -41.63
CA SER A 23 -4.21 -19.42 -41.37
C SER A 23 -3.13 -19.62 -42.43
N THR A 24 -2.68 -18.55 -43.10
CA THR A 24 -1.31 -18.43 -43.65
C THR A 24 -0.99 -16.97 -43.97
N VAL A 25 -0.31 -16.28 -43.04
CA VAL A 25 0.77 -15.34 -43.40
C VAL A 25 1.88 -15.55 -42.36
N THR A 26 3.01 -16.06 -42.83
CA THR A 26 4.23 -16.33 -42.07
C THR A 26 4.78 -15.05 -41.46
N SER A 27 4.52 -14.81 -40.17
CA SER A 27 5.25 -13.82 -39.38
C SER A 27 6.34 -14.53 -38.57
N LYS A 28 7.57 -14.00 -38.64
CA LYS A 28 8.72 -14.42 -37.84
C LYS A 28 8.29 -14.62 -36.38
N PRO A 29 8.79 -15.62 -35.64
CA PRO A 29 8.38 -15.86 -34.27
C PRO A 29 8.67 -14.62 -33.43
N GLN A 30 7.64 -13.82 -33.15
CA GLN A 30 7.75 -12.68 -32.25
C GLN A 30 8.07 -13.25 -30.88
N LYS A 31 9.28 -12.94 -30.42
CA LYS A 31 9.77 -13.22 -29.06
C LYS A 31 8.64 -12.86 -28.10
N ARG A 32 8.07 -13.85 -27.38
CA ARG A 32 7.04 -13.60 -26.38
C ARG A 32 7.62 -12.62 -25.38
N ILE A 33 7.09 -11.40 -25.37
CA ILE A 33 7.56 -10.36 -24.45
C ILE A 33 7.10 -10.75 -23.03
N SER A 34 8.03 -10.69 -22.08
CA SER A 34 7.80 -11.09 -20.69
C SER A 34 7.02 -10.05 -19.87
N SER A 35 6.82 -8.83 -20.39
CA SER A 35 6.01 -7.79 -19.76
C SER A 35 5.40 -6.80 -20.77
N ALA A 36 4.12 -6.48 -20.61
CA ALA A 36 3.51 -5.30 -21.24
C ALA A 36 4.06 -4.00 -20.61
N CYS A 37 3.99 -2.88 -21.33
CA CYS A 37 4.21 -1.55 -20.76
C CYS A 37 3.06 -1.17 -19.82
N ASP A 38 3.30 -0.24 -18.92
CA ASP A 38 2.35 0.14 -17.87
C ASP A 38 1.00 0.67 -18.40
N PRO A 39 0.94 1.51 -19.47
CA PRO A 39 -0.33 1.94 -20.05
C PRO A 39 -1.14 0.82 -20.73
N CYS A 40 -0.48 -0.17 -21.36
CA CYS A 40 -1.19 -1.31 -21.93
C CYS A 40 -1.64 -2.29 -20.84
N ARG A 41 -0.89 -2.35 -19.74
CA ARG A 41 -1.18 -3.19 -18.58
C ARG A 41 -2.42 -2.72 -17.84
N SER A 42 -2.54 -1.41 -17.56
CA SER A 42 -3.70 -0.83 -16.87
C SER A 42 -4.99 -0.97 -17.68
N LYS A 43 -4.89 -0.87 -19.00
CA LYS A 43 -6.02 -1.05 -19.92
C LYS A 43 -6.36 -2.51 -20.23
N HIS A 44 -5.61 -3.50 -19.70
CA HIS A 44 -5.76 -4.93 -20.01
C HIS A 44 -5.77 -5.25 -21.52
N ILE A 45 -4.88 -4.61 -22.26
CA ILE A 45 -4.75 -4.73 -23.71
C ILE A 45 -3.37 -5.27 -24.10
N ARG A 46 -3.28 -5.83 -25.30
CA ARG A 46 -2.04 -6.42 -25.82
C ARG A 46 -0.99 -5.32 -26.11
N CYS A 47 0.19 -5.48 -25.51
CA CYS A 47 1.37 -4.66 -25.79
C CYS A 47 2.29 -5.40 -26.78
N ASP A 48 2.86 -4.67 -27.74
CA ASP A 48 3.81 -5.21 -28.74
C ASP A 48 5.28 -5.12 -28.31
N GLY A 49 5.58 -4.54 -27.14
CA GLY A 49 6.89 -4.70 -26.49
C GLY A 49 8.08 -4.04 -27.18
N ARG A 50 7.87 -3.08 -28.09
CA ARG A 50 8.97 -2.40 -28.80
C ARG A 50 9.83 -1.59 -27.83
N VAL A 51 11.14 -1.63 -28.04
CA VAL A 51 12.12 -0.86 -27.26
C VAL A 51 11.85 0.63 -27.44
N GLY A 52 11.73 1.36 -26.32
CA GLY A 52 11.41 2.80 -26.30
C GLY A 52 9.91 3.08 -26.16
N THR A 53 9.12 2.82 -27.21
CA THR A 53 7.67 3.10 -27.19
C THR A 53 6.91 2.05 -27.98
N CYS A 54 5.93 1.41 -27.32
CA CYS A 54 5.05 0.43 -27.96
C CYS A 54 4.16 1.11 -29.03
N THR A 55 3.73 0.38 -30.05
CA THR A 55 2.99 0.97 -31.21
C THR A 55 1.76 1.74 -30.75
N ARG A 56 1.03 1.19 -29.77
CA ARG A 56 -0.19 1.82 -29.25
C ARG A 56 0.08 3.06 -28.41
N CYS A 57 1.12 3.07 -27.59
CA CYS A 57 1.51 4.28 -26.85
C CYS A 57 1.98 5.39 -27.80
N LYS A 58 2.60 5.03 -28.94
CA LYS A 58 2.97 5.97 -29.99
C LYS A 58 1.74 6.59 -30.66
N GLU A 59 0.74 5.78 -31.00
CA GLU A 59 -0.51 6.24 -31.62
C GLU A 59 -1.36 7.09 -30.66
N GLU A 60 -1.43 6.71 -29.38
CA GLU A 60 -2.17 7.47 -28.36
C GLU A 60 -1.40 8.70 -27.84
N GLY A 61 -0.16 8.92 -28.27
CA GLY A 61 0.67 10.04 -27.79
C GLY A 61 0.99 9.99 -26.29
N LYS A 62 1.08 8.79 -25.70
CA LYS A 62 1.26 8.60 -24.25
C LYS A 62 2.67 8.15 -23.88
N PRO A 63 3.18 8.53 -22.69
CA PRO A 63 4.47 8.06 -22.20
C PRO A 63 4.47 6.53 -22.00
N CYS A 64 5.33 5.83 -22.74
CA CYS A 64 5.48 4.38 -22.65
C CYS A 64 6.60 4.02 -21.67
N HIS A 65 6.24 3.53 -20.49
CA HIS A 65 7.20 3.09 -19.49
C HIS A 65 7.00 1.60 -19.16
N TYR A 66 8.10 0.95 -18.80
CA TYR A 66 8.14 -0.45 -18.38
C TYR A 66 8.70 -0.52 -16.97
N THR A 67 7.84 -0.68 -15.98
CA THR A 67 8.25 -0.93 -14.61
C THR A 67 8.73 -2.39 -14.46
N LYS A 68 9.89 -2.61 -13.84
CA LYS A 68 10.41 -3.97 -13.59
C LYS A 68 9.44 -4.74 -12.70
N SER A 69 8.82 -5.80 -13.24
CA SER A 69 7.97 -6.71 -12.47
C SER A 69 8.76 -7.41 -11.36
N ARG A 70 8.29 -7.30 -10.11
CA ARG A 70 8.82 -8.08 -8.96
C ARG A 70 8.29 -9.53 -8.91
N ARG A 71 7.46 -9.95 -9.87
CA ARG A 71 7.01 -11.35 -9.94
C ARG A 71 8.16 -12.22 -10.47
N GLY A 72 8.79 -12.99 -9.59
CA GLY A 72 9.74 -14.04 -9.97
C GLY A 72 11.11 -14.03 -9.30
N ILE A 73 11.42 -13.13 -8.35
CA ILE A 73 12.64 -13.30 -7.53
C ILE A 73 12.35 -14.34 -6.44
N ARG A 74 12.32 -15.62 -6.82
CA ARG A 74 12.42 -16.73 -5.87
C ARG A 74 13.90 -16.83 -5.50
N ASN A 75 14.25 -16.29 -4.33
CA ASN A 75 15.60 -16.38 -3.79
C ASN A 75 15.89 -17.87 -3.46
N PRO A 76 16.82 -18.56 -4.14
CA PRO A 76 17.01 -20.01 -4.00
C PRO A 76 17.52 -20.47 -2.63
N LYS A 77 17.93 -19.54 -1.75
CA LYS A 77 18.63 -19.84 -0.49
C LYS A 77 17.74 -20.02 0.75
N LYS A 78 16.41 -20.04 0.63
CA LYS A 78 15.50 -20.12 1.80
C LYS A 78 14.73 -21.44 1.95
N THR A 79 15.14 -22.51 1.27
CA THR A 79 14.41 -23.80 1.30
C THR A 79 15.04 -24.88 2.20
N SER A 80 16.06 -24.54 3.00
CA SER A 80 16.81 -25.57 3.77
C SER A 80 16.67 -25.52 5.29
N LEU A 81 15.89 -24.59 5.85
CA LEU A 81 15.77 -24.44 7.31
C LEU A 81 14.30 -24.32 7.72
N LYS A 82 13.58 -25.44 7.66
CA LYS A 82 12.33 -25.70 8.41
C LYS A 82 11.83 -27.11 8.06
N LYS A 83 12.53 -28.11 8.58
CA LYS A 83 11.96 -29.42 8.83
C LYS A 83 12.60 -29.90 10.13
N GLU A 84 11.75 -30.32 11.06
CA GLU A 84 12.04 -30.71 12.46
C GLU A 84 12.14 -29.46 13.36
N GLU A 85 11.34 -29.30 14.42
CA GLU A 85 10.85 -30.29 15.38
C GLU A 85 9.42 -29.98 15.86
N ALA A 86 8.65 -31.06 16.07
CA ALA A 86 7.43 -31.07 16.85
C ALA A 86 7.64 -32.04 18.03
N SER A 87 7.38 -31.52 19.24
CA SER A 87 6.86 -32.22 20.43
C SER A 87 7.64 -33.40 21.03
N VAL A 88 8.33 -33.17 22.16
CA VAL A 88 8.35 -34.08 23.34
C VAL A 88 8.43 -33.26 24.64
N ASN A 89 7.53 -33.56 25.58
CA ASN A 89 7.48 -33.08 26.97
C ASN A 89 8.38 -33.95 27.89
N GLY A 90 9.00 -33.37 28.93
CA GLY A 90 9.54 -34.14 30.05
C GLY A 90 10.52 -33.42 31.01
N ARG A 91 9.96 -32.75 32.02
CA ARG A 91 10.36 -32.58 33.45
C ARG A 91 11.84 -32.47 33.92
N ASP A 92 12.05 -31.38 34.67
CA ASP A 92 12.66 -31.21 36.01
C ASP A 92 14.20 -31.09 36.19
N GLY A 93 14.62 -30.13 37.03
CA GLY A 93 16.02 -29.94 37.44
C GLY A 93 16.46 -28.50 37.75
N THR A 94 16.40 -28.14 39.03
CA THR A 94 16.81 -26.91 39.74
C THR A 94 18.32 -26.56 39.64
N THR A 95 18.69 -25.26 39.63
CA THR A 95 19.66 -24.57 40.54
C THR A 95 20.23 -23.24 39.98
N GLU A 96 20.56 -22.34 40.91
CA GLU A 96 20.84 -20.91 40.82
C GLU A 96 22.28 -20.53 40.41
N GLY A 97 22.51 -19.25 40.04
CA GLY A 97 23.74 -18.53 40.43
C GLY A 97 24.55 -17.81 39.33
N THR A 98 24.32 -16.50 39.15
CA THR A 98 25.32 -15.45 38.79
C THR A 98 26.21 -15.20 40.03
N PRO A 99 27.44 -14.58 40.01
CA PRO A 99 28.00 -13.62 39.05
C PRO A 99 29.52 -13.68 38.74
N SER A 100 29.95 -12.77 37.85
CA SER A 100 31.34 -12.36 37.54
C SER A 100 32.15 -11.86 38.74
N PRO A 101 33.48 -11.67 38.58
CA PRO A 101 34.01 -10.30 38.71
C PRO A 101 35.18 -9.90 37.78
N ASP A 102 35.40 -8.59 37.74
CA ASP A 102 36.39 -7.76 37.03
C ASP A 102 37.85 -7.92 37.48
N LEU A 103 38.80 -7.59 36.59
CA LEU A 103 40.09 -6.97 36.94
C LEU A 103 40.54 -5.96 35.86
N ALA A 104 41.06 -4.82 36.33
CA ALA A 104 41.37 -3.61 35.56
C ALA A 104 42.87 -3.40 35.23
N GLY A 105 43.13 -2.86 34.03
CA GLY A 105 44.17 -1.89 33.63
C GLY A 105 45.62 -2.36 33.35
N PRO A 106 46.51 -1.52 32.74
CA PRO A 106 46.29 -0.31 31.90
C PRO A 106 47.15 -0.26 30.59
N GLY A 107 46.86 0.69 29.67
CA GLY A 107 47.85 1.25 28.72
C GLY A 107 47.47 1.27 27.22
N ILE A 108 47.17 2.47 26.69
CA ILE A 108 46.89 2.79 25.27
C ILE A 108 48.20 3.05 24.49
N PRO A 109 48.28 2.72 23.18
CA PRO A 109 48.47 3.79 22.17
C PRO A 109 47.50 3.69 20.97
N PHE A 110 46.85 4.83 20.67
CA PHE A 110 46.37 5.35 19.38
C PHE A 110 45.69 4.41 18.35
N PRO A 111 44.38 4.61 18.05
CA PRO A 111 43.77 4.05 16.86
C PRO A 111 44.18 4.87 15.62
N GLN A 112 44.75 4.19 14.63
CA GLN A 112 44.93 4.75 13.31
C GLN A 112 43.59 5.09 12.68
N VAL A 113 43.57 6.24 12.02
CA VAL A 113 42.46 6.80 11.23
C VAL A 113 42.02 5.77 10.20
N ILE A 114 40.92 5.08 10.50
CA ILE A 114 40.12 4.40 9.47
C ILE A 114 39.43 5.53 8.70
N PRO A 115 39.56 5.62 7.36
CA PRO A 115 38.74 6.52 6.59
C PRO A 115 37.29 6.08 6.79
N SER A 116 36.53 6.90 7.52
CA SER A 116 35.07 6.77 7.61
C SER A 116 34.51 6.86 6.20
N THR A 117 34.36 5.72 5.53
CA THR A 117 33.35 5.55 4.49
C THR A 117 32.04 6.00 5.12
N ALA A 118 31.43 7.06 4.57
CA ALA A 118 30.13 7.53 4.99
C ALA A 118 29.14 6.36 4.93
N CYS A 119 28.95 5.69 6.07
CA CYS A 119 27.90 4.72 6.25
C CYS A 119 26.62 5.54 6.15
N SER A 120 25.97 5.48 4.99
CA SER A 120 24.67 6.12 4.80
C SER A 120 23.73 5.44 5.80
N THR A 121 23.51 6.08 6.94
CA THR A 121 22.61 5.57 7.96
C THR A 121 21.23 5.52 7.35
N ILE A 122 20.72 4.30 7.11
CA ILE A 122 19.41 4.11 6.48
C ILE A 122 18.35 4.71 7.41
N HIS A 123 17.64 5.73 6.93
CA HIS A 123 16.70 6.44 7.77
C HIS A 123 15.37 5.67 7.84
N PRO A 124 14.70 5.55 9.01
CA PRO A 124 13.41 4.88 9.14
C PRO A 124 12.36 5.39 8.14
N PHE A 125 12.37 6.69 7.85
CA PHE A 125 11.48 7.30 6.87
C PHE A 125 11.67 6.71 5.46
N ASP A 126 12.91 6.38 5.06
CA ASP A 126 13.20 5.74 3.78
C ASP A 126 12.59 4.34 3.71
N LEU A 127 12.71 3.61 4.81
CA LEU A 127 12.21 2.24 4.92
C LEU A 127 10.68 2.18 4.97
N TYR A 128 10.03 3.18 5.57
CA TYR A 128 8.59 3.34 5.46
C TYR A 128 8.15 3.43 3.99
N TYR A 129 8.79 4.30 3.21
CA TYR A 129 8.45 4.47 1.80
C TYR A 129 8.83 3.26 0.94
N ALA A 130 9.92 2.56 1.26
CA ALA A 130 10.37 1.39 0.53
C ALA A 130 9.50 0.14 0.77
N HIS A 131 8.90 0.01 1.96
CA HIS A 131 8.24 -1.23 2.38
C HIS A 131 6.77 -1.08 2.74
N PHE A 132 6.39 -0.06 3.52
CA PHE A 132 5.02 0.10 3.99
C PHE A 132 4.16 0.85 2.97
N HIS A 133 4.66 1.99 2.49
CA HIS A 133 3.93 2.89 1.61
C HIS A 133 3.51 2.23 0.30
N VAL A 134 4.28 1.26 -0.21
CA VAL A 134 3.99 0.59 -1.50
C VAL A 134 2.67 -0.18 -1.48
N ALA A 135 2.24 -0.69 -0.34
CA ALA A 135 0.93 -1.35 -0.19
C ALA A 135 -0.15 -0.40 0.36
N HIS A 136 0.26 0.75 0.88
CA HIS A 136 -0.55 1.66 1.69
C HIS A 136 -0.29 3.12 1.27
N SER A 137 -0.49 3.40 -0.02
CA SER A 137 0.00 4.62 -0.67
C SER A 137 -0.90 5.85 -0.47
N TRP A 138 -1.40 6.09 0.74
CA TRP A 138 -2.26 7.25 1.03
C TRP A 138 -1.52 8.49 1.53
N LEU A 139 -0.28 8.37 2.02
CA LEU A 139 0.53 9.55 2.32
C LEU A 139 1.01 10.24 1.03
N PRO A 140 1.32 11.54 1.04
CA PRO A 140 1.97 12.20 -0.10
C PRO A 140 3.27 11.49 -0.51
N PRO A 141 3.70 11.60 -1.78
CA PRO A 141 5.01 11.15 -2.22
C PRO A 141 6.11 11.71 -1.31
N LYS A 142 7.16 10.91 -1.08
CA LYS A 142 8.21 11.16 -0.07
C LYS A 142 8.70 12.61 -0.04
N LYS A 143 9.14 13.14 -1.19
CA LYS A 143 9.66 14.50 -1.30
C LYS A 143 8.64 15.56 -0.84
N LYS A 144 7.36 15.39 -1.23
CA LYS A 144 6.29 16.30 -0.82
C LYS A 144 6.07 16.26 0.69
N LEU A 145 6.06 15.06 1.29
CA LEU A 145 5.91 14.94 2.74
C LEU A 145 7.11 15.52 3.50
N GLU A 146 8.33 15.31 3.02
CA GLU A 146 9.55 15.91 3.59
C GLU A 146 9.51 17.44 3.56
N ASP A 147 9.03 18.04 2.46
CA ASP A 147 8.89 19.48 2.37
C ASP A 147 7.81 20.01 3.33
N LEU A 148 6.68 19.29 3.45
CA LEU A 148 5.66 19.64 4.43
C LEU A 148 6.17 19.52 5.88
N CYS A 149 7.00 18.53 6.20
CA CYS A 149 7.62 18.40 7.52
C CYS A 149 8.47 19.63 7.89
N LYS A 150 9.08 20.29 6.90
CA LYS A 150 9.86 21.53 7.12
C LYS A 150 8.96 22.73 7.35
N THR A 151 7.83 22.82 6.64
CA THR A 151 6.94 24.00 6.68
C THR A 151 5.90 23.95 7.80
N GLN A 152 5.48 22.75 8.22
CA GLN A 152 4.43 22.56 9.23
C GLN A 152 4.76 21.41 10.21
N PRO A 153 5.88 21.48 10.95
CA PRO A 153 6.37 20.39 11.79
C PRO A 153 5.39 19.98 12.90
N GLU A 154 4.74 20.94 13.56
CA GLU A 154 3.81 20.66 14.65
C GLU A 154 2.57 19.88 14.17
N ASN A 155 2.01 20.25 13.02
CA ASN A 155 0.86 19.57 12.43
C ASN A 155 1.17 18.12 12.03
N LEU A 156 2.43 17.85 11.68
CA LEU A 156 2.90 16.54 11.21
C LEU A 156 3.57 15.73 12.29
N ARG A 157 3.77 16.27 13.49
CA ARG A 157 4.52 15.64 14.59
C ARG A 157 4.08 14.21 14.85
N PHE A 158 2.77 13.99 14.94
CA PHE A 158 2.21 12.65 15.17
C PHE A 158 2.41 11.70 13.97
N LEU A 159 2.22 12.21 12.75
CA LEU A 159 2.46 11.43 11.54
C LEU A 159 3.93 11.05 11.39
N VAL A 160 4.85 11.96 11.68
CA VAL A 160 6.30 11.70 11.62
C VAL A 160 6.70 10.67 12.66
N ALA A 161 6.20 10.75 13.89
CA ALA A 161 6.43 9.73 14.91
C ALA A 161 5.94 8.35 14.46
N THR A 162 4.75 8.30 13.85
CA THR A 162 4.15 7.08 13.29
C THR A 162 4.97 6.49 12.16
N VAL A 163 5.35 7.31 11.16
CA VAL A 163 6.17 6.90 10.01
C VAL A 163 7.54 6.40 10.49
N THR A 164 8.14 7.09 11.46
CA THR A 164 9.43 6.70 12.05
C THR A 164 9.33 5.36 12.75
N TYR A 165 8.29 5.16 13.58
CA TYR A 165 8.04 3.87 14.23
C TYR A 165 7.88 2.74 13.21
N ILE A 166 6.99 2.90 12.23
CA ILE A 166 6.73 1.86 11.22
C ILE A 166 8.00 1.57 10.40
N GLY A 167 8.72 2.61 10.01
CA GLY A 167 10.00 2.49 9.32
C GLY A 167 11.05 1.73 10.12
N SER A 168 11.09 1.95 11.44
CA SER A 168 12.02 1.27 12.34
C SER A 168 11.78 -0.24 12.46
N LEU A 169 10.58 -0.73 12.08
CA LEU A 169 10.28 -2.17 12.05
C LEU A 169 11.14 -2.94 11.05
N TYR A 170 11.78 -2.23 10.10
CA TYR A 170 12.68 -2.80 9.09
C TYR A 170 14.17 -2.62 9.43
N LEU A 171 14.49 -2.12 10.63
CA LEU A 171 15.86 -1.94 11.12
C LEU A 171 16.15 -2.93 12.25
N ASP A 172 17.40 -3.38 12.38
CA ASP A 172 17.79 -4.28 13.47
C ASP A 172 18.13 -3.50 14.75
N ASN A 173 19.04 -2.52 14.66
CA ASN A 173 19.67 -1.83 15.81
C ASN A 173 18.96 -0.52 16.21
N VAL A 174 17.64 -0.58 16.42
CA VAL A 174 16.84 0.58 16.87
C VAL A 174 15.93 0.17 18.02
N ASP A 175 15.75 1.06 18.99
CA ASP A 175 14.80 0.93 20.10
C ASP A 175 13.35 1.06 19.60
N LYS A 176 12.85 -0.02 19.00
CA LYS A 176 11.48 -0.12 18.50
C LYS A 176 10.43 0.04 19.62
N PRO A 177 10.61 -0.52 20.83
CA PRO A 177 9.69 -0.30 21.94
C PRO A 177 9.49 1.17 22.29
N GLN A 178 10.57 1.97 22.38
CA GLN A 178 10.47 3.40 22.68
C GLN A 178 9.72 4.16 21.57
N LEU A 179 10.04 3.87 20.29
CA LEU A 179 9.35 4.48 19.16
C LEU A 179 7.86 4.10 19.11
N GLN A 180 7.54 2.84 19.43
CA GLN A 180 6.17 2.37 19.54
C GLN A 180 5.43 3.12 20.64
N GLN A 181 6.01 3.18 21.84
CA GLN A 181 5.43 3.83 23.00
C GLN A 181 5.15 5.31 22.71
N ASN A 182 6.07 6.00 22.04
CA ASN A 182 5.88 7.38 21.62
C ASN A 182 4.70 7.53 20.65
N ALA A 183 4.68 6.76 19.55
CA ALA A 183 3.61 6.85 18.56
C ALA A 183 2.23 6.45 19.14
N TYR A 184 2.19 5.42 20.00
CA TYR A 184 0.96 4.96 20.64
C TYR A 184 0.49 5.97 21.70
N GLY A 185 1.41 6.53 22.49
CA GLY A 185 1.12 7.60 23.44
C GLY A 185 0.45 8.79 22.75
N MET A 186 1.05 9.29 21.67
CA MET A 186 0.47 10.37 20.86
C MET A 186 -0.91 10.02 20.31
N SER A 187 -1.15 8.74 19.99
CA SER A 187 -2.47 8.30 19.52
C SER A 187 -3.55 8.36 20.59
N HIS A 188 -3.21 8.47 21.88
CA HIS A 188 -4.16 8.59 22.99
C HIS A 188 -4.47 10.05 23.36
N ASP A 189 -3.61 10.99 22.99
CA ASP A 189 -3.78 12.41 23.23
C ASP A 189 -4.99 13.00 22.48
N THR A 190 -5.34 14.24 22.83
CA THR A 190 -6.29 15.06 22.07
C THR A 190 -5.66 15.44 20.73
N LEU A 191 -6.04 14.71 19.68
CA LEU A 191 -5.54 14.92 18.33
C LEU A 191 -6.26 16.08 17.64
N SER A 192 -5.50 16.93 16.96
CA SER A 192 -6.08 17.94 16.06
C SER A 192 -6.84 17.24 14.92
N PRO A 193 -8.05 17.71 14.56
CA PRO A 193 -8.82 17.13 13.47
C PRO A 193 -8.20 17.55 12.13
N THR A 194 -7.19 16.81 11.69
CA THR A 194 -6.48 17.04 10.43
C THR A 194 -6.36 15.74 9.64
N ILE A 195 -6.14 15.85 8.33
CA ILE A 195 -5.84 14.69 7.49
C ILE A 195 -4.63 13.91 8.00
N TRP A 196 -3.62 14.59 8.56
CA TRP A 196 -2.40 13.97 9.09
C TRP A 196 -2.69 13.06 10.28
N SER A 197 -3.59 13.49 11.18
CA SER A 197 -4.04 12.67 12.31
C SER A 197 -4.77 11.42 11.85
N VAL A 198 -5.65 11.54 10.85
CA VAL A 198 -6.36 10.39 10.26
C VAL A 198 -5.37 9.42 9.64
N GLN A 199 -4.43 9.91 8.84
CA GLN A 199 -3.42 9.11 8.16
C GLN A 199 -2.49 8.40 9.15
N ALA A 200 -2.08 9.07 10.22
CA ALA A 200 -1.25 8.49 11.28
C ALA A 200 -1.99 7.35 12.00
N LEU A 201 -3.24 7.57 12.42
CA LEU A 201 -4.06 6.54 13.06
C LEU A 201 -4.31 5.34 12.13
N LEU A 202 -4.59 5.59 10.85
CA LEU A 202 -4.76 4.52 9.86
C LEU A 202 -3.46 3.70 9.72
N CYS A 203 -2.30 4.35 9.60
CA CYS A 203 -1.01 3.66 9.54
C CYS A 203 -0.75 2.81 10.79
N LEU A 204 -0.99 3.36 11.99
CA LEU A 204 -0.82 2.61 13.24
C LEU A 204 -1.79 1.44 13.35
N SER A 205 -3.04 1.61 12.92
CA SER A 205 -4.04 0.54 12.90
C SER A 205 -3.58 -0.63 12.02
N VAL A 206 -3.06 -0.34 10.82
CA VAL A 206 -2.53 -1.35 9.90
C VAL A 206 -1.30 -2.05 10.49
N ALA A 207 -0.38 -1.29 11.08
CA ALA A 207 0.82 -1.85 11.72
C ALA A 207 0.45 -2.76 12.91
N ALA A 208 -0.50 -2.34 13.74
CA ALA A 208 -1.02 -3.13 14.86
C ALA A 208 -1.72 -4.41 14.37
N PHE A 209 -2.54 -4.32 13.32
CA PHE A 209 -3.20 -5.46 12.69
C PHE A 209 -2.19 -6.50 12.15
N GLY A 210 -1.14 -6.04 11.46
CA GLY A 210 -0.08 -6.93 10.96
C GLY A 210 0.69 -7.64 12.07
N ARG A 211 0.77 -7.03 13.25
CA ARG A 211 1.43 -7.57 14.45
C ARG A 211 0.47 -8.33 15.39
N GLN A 212 -0.78 -8.56 14.98
CA GLN A 212 -1.81 -9.25 15.77
C GLN A 212 -2.23 -8.53 17.07
N HIS A 213 -2.08 -7.20 17.12
CA HIS A 213 -2.57 -6.38 18.22
C HIS A 213 -4.00 -5.88 17.91
N ASP A 214 -4.94 -6.82 17.73
CA ASP A 214 -6.25 -6.54 17.09
C ASP A 214 -7.08 -5.47 17.79
N ASN A 215 -7.17 -5.52 19.13
CA ASN A 215 -7.94 -4.54 19.90
C ASN A 215 -7.36 -3.13 19.79
N ILE A 216 -6.03 -3.00 19.81
CA ILE A 216 -5.34 -1.72 19.64
C ILE A 216 -5.56 -1.21 18.22
N GLY A 217 -5.39 -2.07 17.22
CA GLY A 217 -5.60 -1.74 15.82
C GLY A 217 -7.02 -1.24 15.53
N LYS A 218 -8.03 -1.93 16.08
CA LYS A 218 -9.45 -1.53 15.97
C LYS A 218 -9.71 -0.19 16.66
N THR A 219 -9.13 0.05 17.83
CA THR A 219 -9.27 1.32 18.56
C THR A 219 -8.71 2.49 17.74
N MET A 220 -7.51 2.33 17.18
CA MET A 220 -6.90 3.33 16.30
C MET A 220 -7.72 3.55 15.03
N PHE A 221 -8.25 2.48 14.44
CA PHE A 221 -9.13 2.56 13.28
C PHE A 221 -10.39 3.37 13.58
N ASN A 222 -11.09 3.07 14.67
CA ASN A 222 -12.31 3.78 15.04
C ASN A 222 -12.06 5.27 15.24
N LYS A 223 -10.94 5.65 15.89
CA LYS A 223 -10.53 7.06 16.00
C LYS A 223 -10.28 7.69 14.62
N ALA A 224 -9.60 6.98 13.72
CA ALA A 224 -9.34 7.47 12.36
C ALA A 224 -10.65 7.70 11.60
N PHE A 225 -11.58 6.76 11.71
CA PHE A 225 -12.90 6.81 11.09
C PHE A 225 -13.74 7.98 11.62
N THR A 226 -13.78 8.19 12.94
CA THR A 226 -14.48 9.33 13.55
C THR A 226 -13.92 10.66 13.05
N LEU A 227 -12.60 10.81 13.04
CA LEU A 227 -11.95 12.04 12.54
C LEU A 227 -12.18 12.24 11.03
N ALA A 228 -12.09 11.18 10.24
CA ALA A 228 -12.36 11.23 8.80
C ALA A 228 -13.79 11.68 8.51
N SER A 229 -14.76 11.14 9.24
CA SER A 229 -16.18 11.47 9.13
C SER A 229 -16.44 12.93 9.52
N TYR A 230 -15.82 13.40 10.61
CA TYR A 230 -15.90 14.79 11.07
C TYR A 230 -15.36 15.78 10.04
N LEU A 231 -14.24 15.44 9.39
CA LEU A 231 -13.64 16.25 8.34
C LEU A 231 -14.42 16.21 7.02
N GLY A 232 -15.26 15.19 6.81
CA GLY A 232 -15.99 14.98 5.57
C GLY A 232 -15.15 14.35 4.46
N LEU A 233 -14.15 13.52 4.79
CA LEU A 233 -13.27 12.83 3.82
C LEU A 233 -14.04 11.97 2.79
N GLN A 234 -15.24 11.53 3.15
CA GLN A 234 -16.13 10.77 2.27
C GLN A 234 -16.66 11.59 1.10
N SER A 235 -16.69 12.92 1.22
CA SER A 235 -17.27 13.82 0.23
C SER A 235 -16.28 14.13 -0.90
N LYS A 236 -16.80 14.25 -2.12
CA LYS A 236 -16.00 14.69 -3.27
C LYS A 236 -15.49 16.13 -3.07
N GLU A 237 -16.31 16.96 -2.44
CA GLU A 237 -16.05 18.37 -2.15
C GLU A 237 -14.87 18.56 -1.21
N PHE A 238 -14.60 17.62 -0.29
CA PHE A 238 -13.42 17.68 0.56
C PHE A 238 -12.12 17.60 -0.25
N ALA A 239 -12.02 16.61 -1.15
CA ALA A 239 -10.84 16.47 -1.99
C ALA A 239 -10.74 17.58 -3.06
N ASP A 240 -11.86 18.04 -3.61
CA ASP A 240 -11.87 19.08 -4.65
C ASP A 240 -11.54 20.49 -4.12
N ARG A 241 -11.72 20.74 -2.81
CA ARG A 241 -11.29 21.99 -2.16
C ARG A 241 -9.77 22.10 -2.03
N GLU A 242 -9.06 20.98 -2.08
CA GLU A 242 -7.60 20.97 -2.00
C GLU A 242 -6.99 21.40 -3.33
N THR A 243 -6.19 22.46 -3.26
CA THR A 243 -5.60 23.09 -4.45
C THR A 243 -4.43 22.27 -5.00
N ASP A 244 -3.69 21.60 -4.13
CA ASP A 244 -2.59 20.74 -4.57
C ASP A 244 -3.13 19.38 -5.04
N PRO A 245 -2.94 19.01 -6.32
CA PRO A 245 -3.42 17.73 -6.84
C PRO A 245 -2.93 16.51 -6.06
N VAL A 246 -1.69 16.56 -5.55
CA VAL A 246 -1.11 15.49 -4.75
C VAL A 246 -1.83 15.38 -3.42
N LEU A 247 -2.12 16.50 -2.76
CA LEU A 247 -2.81 16.46 -1.48
C LEU A 247 -4.29 16.07 -1.65
N ALA A 248 -4.94 16.55 -2.71
CA ALA A 248 -6.29 16.13 -3.07
C ALA A 248 -6.36 14.62 -3.26
N GLU A 249 -5.40 14.04 -3.98
CA GLU A 249 -5.32 12.60 -4.21
C GLU A 249 -4.97 11.81 -2.94
N SER A 250 -4.05 12.32 -2.12
CA SER A 250 -3.74 11.78 -0.78
C SER A 250 -5.00 11.66 0.07
N CYS A 251 -5.88 12.68 0.05
CA CYS A 251 -7.16 12.65 0.75
C CYS A 251 -8.09 11.53 0.22
N ARG A 252 -8.24 11.40 -1.10
CA ARG A 252 -9.06 10.33 -1.71
C ARG A 252 -8.55 8.94 -1.32
N ARG A 253 -7.24 8.72 -1.46
CA ARG A 253 -6.57 7.46 -1.10
C ARG A 253 -6.71 7.15 0.39
N THR A 254 -6.73 8.16 1.26
CA THR A 254 -6.94 7.97 2.71
C THR A 254 -8.33 7.42 2.99
N TYR A 255 -9.38 7.97 2.37
CA TYR A 255 -10.75 7.44 2.53
C TYR A 255 -10.87 6.00 2.02
N TRP A 256 -10.40 5.72 0.81
CA TRP A 256 -10.43 4.36 0.26
C TRP A 256 -9.54 3.38 1.03
N GLY A 257 -8.45 3.87 1.65
CA GLY A 257 -7.63 3.13 2.59
C GLY A 257 -8.39 2.75 3.86
N LEU A 258 -9.17 3.67 4.44
CA LEU A 258 -10.07 3.38 5.56
C LEU A 258 -11.09 2.31 5.19
N TYR A 259 -11.76 2.45 4.03
CA TYR A 259 -12.73 1.47 3.56
C TYR A 259 -12.12 0.07 3.42
N THR A 260 -10.97 -0.02 2.75
CA THR A 260 -10.29 -1.29 2.54
C THR A 260 -9.84 -1.92 3.87
N HIS A 261 -9.31 -1.13 4.79
CA HIS A 261 -8.86 -1.63 6.08
C HIS A 261 -10.02 -2.04 6.99
N GLU A 262 -11.17 -1.37 6.94
CA GLU A 262 -12.39 -1.81 7.62
C GLU A 262 -12.78 -3.22 7.20
N MET A 263 -12.73 -3.50 5.89
CA MET A 263 -13.03 -4.82 5.34
C MET A 263 -12.07 -5.89 5.86
N LEU A 264 -10.77 -5.58 5.94
CA LEU A 264 -9.79 -6.50 6.50
C LEU A 264 -10.01 -6.76 8.00
N LEU A 265 -10.37 -5.73 8.77
CA LEU A 265 -10.72 -5.86 10.19
C LEU A 265 -12.00 -6.69 10.38
N GLY A 266 -13.03 -6.44 9.57
CA GLY A 266 -14.29 -7.18 9.57
C GLY A 266 -14.09 -8.66 9.26
N LEU A 267 -13.31 -8.98 8.23
CA LEU A 267 -12.96 -10.36 7.87
C LEU A 267 -12.27 -11.11 9.02
N ARG A 268 -11.34 -10.46 9.73
CA ARG A 268 -10.66 -11.06 10.90
C ARG A 268 -11.63 -11.33 12.06
N GLN A 269 -12.67 -10.51 12.21
CA GLN A 269 -13.65 -10.59 13.30
C GLN A 269 -14.95 -11.31 12.90
N ASN A 270 -14.99 -11.91 11.71
CA ASN A 270 -16.19 -12.54 11.14
C ASN A 270 -17.41 -11.60 11.09
N GLN A 271 -17.18 -10.31 10.85
CA GLN A 271 -18.21 -9.28 10.64
C GLN A 271 -18.15 -8.83 9.17
N LEU A 272 -19.25 -8.94 8.44
CA LEU A 272 -19.29 -8.73 6.98
C LEU A 272 -19.95 -7.41 6.55
N TYR A 273 -20.33 -6.53 7.49
CA TYR A 273 -20.91 -5.23 7.17
C TYR A 273 -19.85 -4.12 7.26
N SER A 274 -19.80 -3.27 6.23
CA SER A 274 -19.02 -2.03 6.20
C SER A 274 -19.88 -0.89 6.70
N THR A 275 -19.38 -0.12 7.67
CA THR A 275 -20.00 1.15 8.06
C THR A 275 -19.60 2.29 7.12
N LEU A 276 -18.53 2.10 6.33
CA LEU A 276 -18.04 3.05 5.33
C LEU A 276 -18.72 2.95 3.96
N TYR A 277 -19.57 1.94 3.72
CA TYR A 277 -20.28 1.85 2.44
C TYR A 277 -21.19 3.08 2.25
N PRO A 278 -21.00 3.88 1.20
CA PRO A 278 -21.71 5.14 1.04
C PRO A 278 -23.19 4.93 0.69
N PRO A 279 -24.11 5.79 1.17
CA PRO A 279 -25.55 5.68 0.91
C PRO A 279 -26.00 6.08 -0.52
N GLY A 280 -25.08 6.21 -1.49
CA GLY A 280 -25.42 6.49 -2.88
C GLY A 280 -24.27 7.07 -3.73
N PRO A 281 -24.43 7.11 -5.07
CA PRO A 281 -23.35 7.44 -6.02
C PRO A 281 -22.87 8.90 -6.01
N SER A 282 -23.70 9.87 -5.58
CA SER A 282 -23.35 11.30 -5.64
C SER A 282 -22.57 11.83 -4.42
N PHE A 283 -22.41 11.03 -3.37
CA PHE A 283 -21.77 11.45 -2.12
C PHE A 283 -20.37 10.86 -1.91
N VAL A 284 -19.87 10.07 -2.88
CA VAL A 284 -18.63 9.33 -2.72
C VAL A 284 -17.47 10.09 -3.34
N VAL A 285 -16.42 10.27 -2.55
CA VAL A 285 -15.11 10.67 -3.05
C VAL A 285 -14.70 9.78 -4.23
N GLY A 286 -14.22 10.41 -5.30
CA GLY A 286 -13.82 9.70 -6.51
C GLY A 286 -12.80 8.59 -6.24
N LEU A 287 -12.81 7.55 -7.08
CA LEU A 287 -11.82 6.48 -6.99
C LEU A 287 -10.40 7.04 -7.11
N PRO A 288 -9.40 6.44 -6.43
CA PRO A 288 -8.01 6.85 -6.55
C PRO A 288 -7.51 6.76 -7.99
N CYS A 289 -6.63 7.68 -8.36
CA CYS A 289 -5.90 7.62 -9.62
C CYS A 289 -4.79 6.57 -9.59
N GLU A 290 -4.16 6.36 -10.74
CA GLU A 290 -3.01 5.48 -10.90
C GLU A 290 -1.77 6.05 -10.18
N ASP A 291 -0.87 5.17 -9.72
CA ASP A 291 0.27 5.57 -8.88
C ASP A 291 1.25 6.51 -9.59
N TRP A 292 1.42 6.40 -10.92
CA TRP A 292 2.29 7.31 -11.66
C TRP A 292 1.70 8.73 -11.74
N ASP A 293 0.38 8.86 -11.85
CA ASP A 293 -0.30 10.17 -11.87
C ASP A 293 -0.21 10.83 -10.49
N TYR A 294 -0.34 10.01 -9.43
CA TYR A 294 -0.17 10.45 -8.06
C TYR A 294 1.26 10.95 -7.77
N GLN A 295 2.28 10.20 -8.23
CA GLN A 295 3.68 10.58 -8.06
C GLN A 295 4.06 11.83 -8.88
N ALA A 296 3.48 11.97 -10.07
CA ALA A 296 3.73 13.13 -10.94
C ALA A 296 2.96 14.39 -10.52
N GLY A 297 1.92 14.26 -9.68
CA GLY A 297 1.09 15.37 -9.24
C GLY A 297 0.19 15.92 -10.34
N VAL A 298 -0.27 15.06 -11.26
CA VAL A 298 -1.15 15.48 -12.36
C VAL A 298 -2.58 15.63 -11.86
N ARG A 299 -3.24 16.76 -12.15
CA ARG A 299 -4.69 16.90 -11.95
C ARG A 299 -5.42 16.00 -12.93
N ILE A 300 -6.03 14.93 -12.43
CA ILE A 300 -6.99 14.16 -13.22
C ILE A 300 -8.31 14.90 -13.16
N SER A 301 -8.63 15.62 -14.23
CA SER A 301 -10.01 16.04 -14.48
C SER A 301 -10.83 14.77 -14.62
N CYS A 302 -11.76 14.56 -13.68
CA CYS A 302 -12.75 13.50 -13.81
C CYS A 302 -13.71 13.92 -14.93
N SER A 303 -13.34 13.66 -16.19
CA SER A 303 -14.27 13.70 -17.30
C SER A 303 -15.04 12.38 -17.29
N ARG A 304 -16.10 12.33 -16.48
CA ARG A 304 -17.21 11.40 -16.60
C ARG A 304 -18.49 12.11 -16.25
#